data_AF-A0A9W9BUM8-F1
#
_entry.id   AF-A0A9W9BUM8-F1
#
_cell.length_a   1.000
_cell.length_b   1.000
_cell.length_c   1.000
_cell.angle_alpha   90.00
_cell.angle_beta   90.00
_cell.angle_gamma   90.00
#
_symmetry.space_group_name_H-M   'P 1'
#
loop_
_entity.id
_entity.type
_entity.pdbx_description
1 polymer ?
#
loop_
_entity_poly.entity_id
_entity_poly.type
_entity_poly.pdbx_seq_one_letter_code
_entity_poly.pdbx_strand_id
1 'polypeptide(L)'
;MVLTKVPNLECLYLQLDYDCEFPFCEPGSLPRLRELVVQHWDTEGGANIMAPIVPILLAAPVLKRLRGLQINSAELEDSTPLIHKGVKEISIASSAVGFEDISMILGSFPRLEAFTYESGGMDEGWEEASPRQVGEAVLLCKDTLRFLYIDYTNSWWEYDMSLANTVGSLADLKKLQKLRLDGLSLFREPTRTAGGLAICEMLPASIMEFEVTRPKLSILNELLELARVASQRFPALTRVSVAGFEQDTNDVLRQAFSQTKIEFSVGNLGEEYTRKLWLT
;
A
#
# COMPACT_ATOMS: atom_id res chain seq x y z
N MET A 1 -21.90 -22.30 8.51
CA MET A 1 -20.66 -22.60 9.28
C MET A 1 -20.71 -21.84 10.60
N VAL A 2 -20.51 -22.48 11.76
CA VAL A 2 -20.65 -21.81 13.07
C VAL A 2 -19.26 -21.47 13.63
N LEU A 3 -18.63 -20.42 13.08
CA LEU A 3 -17.34 -19.89 13.54
C LEU A 3 -17.35 -19.52 15.04
N THR A 4 -18.53 -19.18 15.57
CA THR A 4 -18.75 -18.78 16.97
C THR A 4 -18.50 -19.90 18.01
N LYS A 5 -18.31 -21.15 17.58
CA LYS A 5 -17.96 -22.27 18.46
C LYS A 5 -16.47 -22.37 18.79
N VAL A 6 -15.62 -21.54 18.19
CA VAL A 6 -14.17 -21.54 18.40
C VAL A 6 -13.74 -20.24 19.10
N PRO A 7 -13.91 -20.13 20.43
CA PRO A 7 -13.71 -18.87 21.16
C PRO A 7 -12.25 -18.38 21.20
N ASN A 8 -11.30 -19.27 20.85
CA ASN A 8 -9.86 -18.98 20.83
C ASN A 8 -9.31 -18.74 19.42
N LEU A 9 -10.18 -18.50 18.43
CA LEU A 9 -9.75 -18.21 17.07
C LEU A 9 -9.02 -16.86 17.00
N GLU A 10 -7.73 -16.88 16.67
CA GLU A 10 -6.91 -15.66 16.57
C GLU A 10 -6.66 -15.23 15.12
N CYS A 11 -6.72 -16.16 14.17
CA CYS A 11 -6.56 -15.92 12.75
C CYS A 11 -7.64 -16.68 12.00
N LEU A 12 -8.29 -16.01 11.05
CA LEU A 12 -9.30 -16.59 10.18
C LEU A 12 -8.90 -16.33 8.73
N TYR A 13 -8.74 -17.40 7.97
CA TYR A 13 -8.51 -17.34 6.53
C TYR A 13 -9.79 -17.76 5.81
N LEU A 14 -10.19 -16.97 4.84
CA LEU A 14 -11.43 -17.11 4.09
C LEU A 14 -11.12 -17.08 2.60
N GLN A 15 -11.63 -18.08 1.91
CA GLN A 15 -11.66 -18.12 0.47
C GLN A 15 -13.11 -17.87 0.03
N LEU A 16 -13.33 -16.85 -0.79
CA LEU A 16 -14.64 -16.44 -1.29
C LEU A 16 -14.84 -16.97 -2.72
N ASP A 17 -15.98 -17.61 -2.95
CA ASP A 17 -16.52 -17.90 -4.28
C ASP A 17 -17.46 -16.76 -4.75
N TYR A 18 -17.83 -16.73 -6.03
CA TYR A 18 -18.70 -15.74 -6.64
C TYR A 18 -20.04 -15.56 -5.90
N ASP A 19 -20.58 -16.65 -5.33
CA ASP A 19 -21.87 -16.68 -4.64
C ASP A 19 -21.75 -16.71 -3.09
N CYS A 20 -20.56 -16.49 -2.53
CA CYS A 20 -20.35 -16.65 -1.10
C CYS A 20 -20.90 -15.47 -0.27
N GLU A 21 -22.15 -15.58 0.16
CA GLU A 21 -22.66 -14.81 1.31
C GLU A 21 -22.03 -15.33 2.61
N PHE A 22 -21.48 -14.42 3.42
CA PHE A 22 -20.82 -14.81 4.65
C PHE A 22 -21.84 -15.33 5.67
N PRO A 23 -21.57 -16.45 6.37
CA PRO A 23 -22.44 -16.91 7.43
C PRO A 23 -22.53 -15.85 8.52
N PHE A 24 -23.75 -15.48 8.88
CA PHE A 24 -24.02 -14.52 9.95
C PHE A 24 -23.18 -14.83 11.20
N CYS A 25 -22.45 -13.82 11.67
CA CYS A 25 -21.71 -13.86 12.93
C CYS A 25 -22.36 -12.86 13.90
N GLU A 26 -22.70 -13.33 15.10
CA GLU A 26 -23.20 -12.43 16.15
C GLU A 26 -22.10 -11.40 16.50
N PRO A 27 -22.43 -10.12 16.70
CA PRO A 27 -21.46 -9.13 17.14
C PRO A 27 -20.73 -9.56 18.42
N GLY A 28 -19.41 -9.36 18.46
CA GLY A 28 -18.56 -9.80 19.57
C GLY A 28 -18.30 -11.31 19.69
N SER A 29 -18.83 -12.16 18.79
CA SER A 29 -18.67 -13.62 18.87
C SER A 29 -17.27 -14.15 18.53
N LEU A 30 -16.38 -13.29 18.01
CA LEU A 30 -14.98 -13.59 17.69
C LEU A 30 -14.02 -12.73 18.54
N PRO A 31 -14.07 -12.84 19.89
CA PRO A 31 -13.44 -11.88 20.80
C PRO A 31 -11.90 -11.93 20.81
N ARG A 32 -11.29 -12.95 20.19
CA ARG A 32 -9.84 -13.12 20.10
C ARG A 32 -9.29 -13.00 18.68
N LEU A 33 -10.14 -12.79 17.68
CA LEU A 33 -9.69 -12.71 16.30
C LEU A 33 -8.85 -11.44 16.08
N ARG A 34 -7.58 -11.63 15.73
CA ARG A 34 -6.59 -10.56 15.52
C ARG A 34 -6.27 -10.35 14.05
N GLU A 35 -6.44 -11.38 13.23
CA GLU A 35 -6.11 -11.35 11.81
C GLU A 35 -7.22 -12.00 10.99
N LEU A 36 -7.63 -11.30 9.94
CA LEU A 36 -8.57 -11.76 8.94
C LEU A 36 -7.87 -11.73 7.59
N VAL A 37 -7.87 -12.87 6.90
CA VAL A 37 -7.38 -13.00 5.53
C VAL A 37 -8.54 -13.39 4.64
N VAL A 38 -8.72 -12.64 3.57
CA VAL A 38 -9.77 -12.83 2.58
C VAL A 38 -9.10 -12.99 1.22
N GLN A 39 -9.48 -14.03 0.51
CA GLN A 39 -8.96 -14.33 -0.81
C GLN A 39 -10.12 -14.71 -1.74
N HIS A 40 -10.13 -14.20 -2.97
CA HIS A 40 -11.02 -14.77 -3.99
C HIS A 40 -10.46 -16.10 -4.50
N TRP A 41 -11.34 -17.08 -4.73
CA TRP A 41 -10.93 -18.40 -5.21
C TRP A 41 -10.49 -18.38 -6.68
N ASP A 42 -11.13 -17.54 -7.49
CA ASP A 42 -10.86 -17.40 -8.92
C ASP A 42 -9.77 -16.35 -9.14
N THR A 43 -8.98 -16.57 -10.18
CA THR A 43 -8.01 -15.60 -10.69
C THR A 43 -8.68 -14.53 -11.54
N GLU A 44 -9.90 -14.76 -12.00
CA GLU A 44 -10.69 -13.82 -12.82
C GLU A 44 -11.79 -13.14 -11.99
N GLY A 45 -12.11 -11.87 -12.29
CA GLY A 45 -13.30 -11.17 -11.78
C GLY A 45 -13.24 -10.67 -10.33
N GLY A 46 -12.43 -11.29 -9.46
CA GLY A 46 -12.17 -10.89 -8.07
C GLY A 46 -13.41 -10.80 -7.16
N ALA A 47 -13.19 -10.57 -5.86
CA ALA A 47 -14.27 -10.45 -4.88
C ALA A 47 -14.32 -9.07 -4.22
N ASN A 48 -15.54 -8.57 -3.94
CA ASN A 48 -15.76 -7.44 -3.06
C ASN A 48 -15.23 -7.77 -1.65
N ILE A 49 -14.28 -6.99 -1.13
CA ILE A 49 -13.76 -7.20 0.21
C ILE A 49 -14.69 -6.68 1.30
N MET A 50 -15.41 -5.57 1.10
CA MET A 50 -16.10 -4.86 2.18
C MET A 50 -17.45 -5.47 2.53
N ALA A 51 -18.32 -5.73 1.55
CA ALA A 51 -19.67 -6.22 1.85
C ALA A 51 -19.67 -7.58 2.58
N PRO A 52 -18.87 -8.59 2.17
CA PRO A 52 -18.87 -9.90 2.81
C PRO A 52 -18.26 -9.91 4.22
N ILE A 53 -17.35 -8.98 4.54
CA ILE A 53 -16.61 -9.03 5.81
C ILE A 53 -17.24 -8.20 6.93
N VAL A 54 -18.20 -7.32 6.64
CA VAL A 54 -18.87 -6.47 7.64
C VAL A 54 -19.36 -7.28 8.86
N PRO A 55 -20.04 -8.43 8.73
CA PRO A 55 -20.43 -9.25 9.88
C PRO A 55 -19.25 -9.70 10.74
N ILE A 56 -18.09 -9.97 10.13
CA ILE A 56 -16.87 -10.39 10.85
C ILE A 56 -16.25 -9.21 11.58
N LEU A 57 -16.21 -8.03 10.95
CA LEU A 57 -15.72 -6.82 11.59
C LEU A 57 -16.55 -6.48 12.84
N LEU A 58 -17.86 -6.69 12.80
CA LEU A 58 -18.73 -6.57 13.98
C LEU A 58 -18.49 -7.67 15.02
N ALA A 59 -18.21 -8.89 14.58
CA ALA A 59 -17.93 -10.03 15.45
C ALA A 59 -16.55 -9.95 16.15
N ALA A 60 -15.58 -9.25 15.56
CA ALA A 60 -14.17 -9.26 15.94
C ALA A 60 -13.64 -7.88 16.42
N PRO A 61 -14.08 -7.37 17.59
CA PRO A 61 -13.73 -6.02 18.05
C PRO A 61 -12.24 -5.79 18.32
N VAL A 62 -11.46 -6.86 18.48
CA VAL A 62 -10.01 -6.79 18.74
C VAL A 62 -9.16 -6.96 17.48
N LEU A 63 -9.79 -7.09 16.29
CA LEU A 63 -9.12 -7.29 15.02
C LEU A 63 -8.06 -6.21 14.78
N LYS A 64 -6.85 -6.63 14.40
CA LYS A 64 -5.68 -5.76 14.17
C LYS A 64 -5.25 -5.73 12.73
N ARG A 65 -5.38 -6.84 12.01
CA ARG A 65 -4.86 -7.02 10.65
C ARG A 65 -5.96 -7.52 9.72
N LEU A 66 -6.05 -6.90 8.56
CA LEU A 66 -6.89 -7.34 7.45
C LEU A 66 -5.99 -7.56 6.23
N ARG A 67 -6.12 -8.73 5.60
CA ARG A 67 -5.43 -9.05 4.35
C ARG A 67 -6.45 -9.39 3.28
N GLY A 68 -6.34 -8.75 2.13
CA GLY A 68 -7.04 -9.09 0.90
C GLY A 68 -6.05 -9.65 -0.12
N LEU A 69 -6.41 -10.76 -0.76
CA LEU A 69 -5.70 -11.32 -1.90
C LEU A 69 -6.69 -11.49 -3.06
N GLN A 70 -6.33 -11.07 -4.28
CA GLN A 70 -7.21 -11.23 -5.45
C GLN A 70 -8.58 -10.55 -5.25
N ILE A 71 -8.52 -9.32 -4.71
CA ILE A 71 -9.69 -8.48 -4.46
C ILE A 71 -9.93 -7.62 -5.69
N ASN A 72 -11.20 -7.43 -6.06
CA ASN A 72 -11.60 -6.50 -7.11
C ASN A 72 -12.57 -5.46 -6.56
N SER A 73 -12.74 -4.37 -7.31
CA SER A 73 -13.72 -3.32 -7.04
C SER A 73 -15.13 -3.87 -6.99
N ALA A 74 -15.98 -3.20 -6.22
CA ALA A 74 -17.38 -3.58 -6.11
C ALA A 74 -18.32 -2.42 -6.44
N GLU A 75 -19.40 -2.75 -7.15
CA GLU A 75 -20.57 -1.88 -7.23
C GLU A 75 -21.26 -1.88 -5.86
N LEU A 76 -20.87 -0.96 -4.99
CA LEU A 76 -21.51 -0.80 -3.68
C LEU A 76 -22.76 0.07 -3.83
N GLU A 77 -23.93 -0.56 -3.84
CA GLU A 77 -25.20 0.13 -3.60
C GLU A 77 -25.28 0.59 -2.14
N ASP A 78 -25.36 1.90 -1.91
CA ASP A 78 -25.83 2.58 -0.69
C ASP A 78 -25.42 1.96 0.67
N SER A 79 -24.16 1.52 0.80
CA SER A 79 -23.67 0.96 2.06
C SER A 79 -23.13 2.07 2.98
N THR A 80 -23.64 2.09 4.22
CA THR A 80 -23.12 3.00 5.26
C THR A 80 -21.71 2.56 5.66
N PRO A 81 -20.70 3.44 5.66
CA PRO A 81 -19.33 3.05 5.98
C PRO A 81 -19.22 2.57 7.42
N LEU A 82 -18.76 1.32 7.60
CA LEU A 82 -18.53 0.72 8.91
C LEU A 82 -17.21 1.22 9.50
N ILE A 83 -17.26 1.94 10.62
CA ILE A 83 -16.03 2.39 11.31
C ILE A 83 -15.54 1.32 12.30
N HIS A 84 -14.38 0.72 12.02
CA HIS A 84 -13.75 -0.24 12.91
C HIS A 84 -12.45 0.32 13.52
N LYS A 85 -12.49 0.58 14.85
CA LYS A 85 -11.40 1.28 15.56
C LYS A 85 -10.19 0.40 15.93
N GLY A 86 -10.27 -0.90 15.69
CA GLY A 86 -9.27 -1.87 16.15
C GLY A 86 -8.11 -2.09 15.18
N VAL A 87 -8.39 -2.02 13.87
CA VAL A 87 -7.49 -2.41 12.78
C VAL A 87 -6.38 -1.38 12.62
N LYS A 88 -5.15 -1.88 12.47
CA LYS A 88 -3.92 -1.10 12.37
C LYS A 88 -3.14 -1.39 11.09
N GLU A 89 -3.38 -2.52 10.45
CA GLU A 89 -2.68 -2.95 9.25
C GLU A 89 -3.66 -3.51 8.23
N ILE A 90 -3.55 -3.02 7.00
CA ILE A 90 -4.27 -3.52 5.84
C ILE A 90 -3.26 -3.85 4.75
N SER A 91 -3.38 -5.04 4.17
CA SER A 91 -2.57 -5.47 3.04
C SER A 91 -3.48 -5.99 1.96
N ILE A 92 -3.48 -5.35 0.81
CA ILE A 92 -4.19 -5.78 -0.39
C ILE A 92 -3.12 -6.19 -1.40
N ALA A 93 -3.14 -7.44 -1.84
CA ALA A 93 -2.10 -7.98 -2.71
C ALA A 93 -2.69 -8.74 -3.90
N SER A 94 -1.98 -8.72 -5.02
CA SER A 94 -2.43 -9.32 -6.28
C SER A 94 -3.89 -8.97 -6.56
N SER A 95 -4.24 -7.69 -6.56
CA SER A 95 -5.63 -7.20 -6.59
C SER A 95 -5.78 -6.04 -7.57
N ALA A 96 -7.00 -5.75 -8.01
CA ALA A 96 -7.34 -4.59 -8.83
C ALA A 96 -8.48 -3.81 -8.15
N VAL A 97 -8.15 -2.84 -7.30
CA VAL A 97 -9.16 -2.13 -6.48
C VAL A 97 -9.27 -0.67 -6.89
N GLY A 98 -10.49 -0.21 -7.09
CA GLY A 98 -10.87 1.11 -7.55
C GLY A 98 -10.71 2.17 -6.45
N PHE A 99 -10.73 3.43 -6.87
CA PHE A 99 -10.44 4.54 -5.97
C PHE A 99 -11.47 4.69 -4.86
N GLU A 100 -12.74 4.51 -5.19
CA GLU A 100 -13.88 4.59 -4.29
C GLU A 100 -13.78 3.54 -3.18
N ASP A 101 -13.44 2.30 -3.56
CA ASP A 101 -13.26 1.18 -2.63
C ASP A 101 -12.04 1.37 -1.73
N ILE A 102 -10.89 1.78 -2.29
CA ILE A 102 -9.71 2.10 -1.48
C ILE A 102 -10.03 3.23 -0.49
N SER A 103 -10.73 4.28 -0.95
CA SER A 103 -11.14 5.40 -0.10
C SER A 103 -12.10 4.94 1.01
N MET A 104 -13.03 4.06 0.70
CA MET A 104 -13.96 3.50 1.67
C MET A 104 -13.24 2.63 2.71
N ILE A 105 -12.34 1.76 2.26
CA ILE A 105 -11.50 0.92 3.13
C ILE A 105 -10.72 1.83 4.08
N LEU A 106 -9.95 2.79 3.55
CA LEU A 106 -9.10 3.67 4.38
C LEU A 106 -9.93 4.56 5.31
N GLY A 107 -11.10 5.03 4.87
CA GLY A 107 -12.04 5.78 5.71
C GLY A 107 -12.68 4.96 6.84
N SER A 108 -12.77 3.64 6.67
CA SER A 108 -13.37 2.72 7.65
C SER A 108 -12.45 2.42 8.84
N PHE A 109 -11.14 2.67 8.73
CA PHE A 109 -10.15 2.30 9.74
C PHE A 109 -9.32 3.50 10.23
N PRO A 110 -9.89 4.38 11.08
CA PRO A 110 -9.27 5.65 11.48
C PRO A 110 -8.03 5.52 12.38
N ARG A 111 -7.58 4.30 12.69
CA ARG A 111 -6.35 4.01 13.45
C ARG A 111 -5.33 3.23 12.64
N LEU A 112 -5.48 3.21 11.31
CA LEU A 112 -4.57 2.50 10.42
C LEU A 112 -3.15 3.09 10.53
N GLU A 113 -2.18 2.22 10.78
CA GLU A 113 -0.75 2.55 10.92
C GLU A 113 0.04 2.01 9.72
N ALA A 114 -0.42 0.96 9.04
CA ALA A 114 0.24 0.36 7.88
C ALA A 114 -0.74 0.04 6.76
N PHE A 115 -0.40 0.44 5.53
CA PHE A 115 -1.15 0.12 4.33
C PHE A 115 -0.21 -0.40 3.23
N THR A 116 -0.58 -1.52 2.63
CA THR A 116 0.09 -2.11 1.47
C THR A 116 -0.93 -2.33 0.36
N TYR A 117 -0.57 -1.88 -0.85
CA TYR A 117 -1.28 -2.18 -2.09
C TYR A 117 -0.32 -2.76 -3.11
N GLU A 118 -0.61 -3.95 -3.61
CA GLU A 118 0.09 -4.60 -4.70
C GLU A 118 -0.90 -5.01 -5.78
N SER A 119 -0.70 -4.47 -6.98
CA SER A 119 -1.50 -4.74 -8.16
C SER A 119 -1.39 -6.20 -8.60
N GLY A 120 -2.51 -6.79 -8.97
CA GLY A 120 -2.58 -8.11 -9.57
C GLY A 120 -2.32 -8.10 -11.08
N GLY A 121 -2.83 -7.07 -11.77
CA GLY A 121 -2.76 -6.95 -13.22
C GLY A 121 -4.10 -7.13 -13.91
N MET A 122 -4.05 -7.55 -15.18
CA MET A 122 -5.24 -7.62 -16.04
C MET A 122 -6.20 -8.75 -15.66
N ASP A 123 -5.70 -9.78 -14.97
CA ASP A 123 -6.50 -10.96 -14.65
C ASP A 123 -7.53 -10.63 -13.54
N GLU A 124 -7.21 -9.67 -12.66
CA GLU A 124 -7.99 -9.38 -11.46
C GLU A 124 -9.08 -8.31 -11.62
N GLY A 125 -9.09 -7.53 -12.71
CA GLY A 125 -10.14 -6.54 -12.97
C GLY A 125 -9.73 -5.36 -13.85
N TRP A 126 -10.73 -4.67 -14.41
CA TRP A 126 -10.53 -3.49 -15.28
C TRP A 126 -10.56 -2.16 -14.52
N GLU A 127 -11.09 -2.14 -13.30
CA GLU A 127 -11.22 -0.94 -12.46
C GLU A 127 -10.18 -0.95 -11.35
N GLU A 128 -8.98 -0.44 -11.67
CA GLU A 128 -7.89 -0.26 -10.71
C GLU A 128 -7.61 1.21 -10.47
N ALA A 129 -7.50 1.62 -9.21
CA ALA A 129 -7.05 2.95 -8.85
C ALA A 129 -5.63 3.20 -9.37
N SER A 130 -5.39 4.36 -9.96
CA SER A 130 -4.04 4.82 -10.30
C SER A 130 -3.17 5.04 -9.04
N PRO A 131 -1.83 5.03 -9.16
CA PRO A 131 -0.96 5.40 -8.05
C PRO A 131 -1.33 6.74 -7.41
N ARG A 132 -1.74 7.73 -8.22
CA ARG A 132 -2.24 9.02 -7.74
C ARG A 132 -3.46 8.88 -6.84
N GLN A 133 -4.46 8.15 -7.30
CA GLN A 133 -5.70 7.95 -6.55
C GLN A 133 -5.44 7.24 -5.22
N VAL A 134 -4.53 6.26 -5.20
CA VAL A 134 -4.09 5.63 -3.94
C VAL A 134 -3.38 6.65 -3.05
N GLY A 135 -2.49 7.47 -3.62
CA GLY A 135 -1.81 8.57 -2.92
C GLY A 135 -2.77 9.60 -2.30
N GLU A 136 -3.87 9.92 -2.99
CA GLU A 136 -4.92 10.81 -2.51
C GLU A 136 -5.75 10.13 -1.39
N ALA A 137 -6.10 8.86 -1.56
CA ALA A 137 -6.90 8.11 -0.58
C ALA A 137 -6.16 7.91 0.76
N VAL A 138 -4.84 7.69 0.75
CA VAL A 138 -4.05 7.52 2.00
C VAL A 138 -4.02 8.78 2.88
N LEU A 139 -4.35 9.95 2.32
CA LEU A 139 -4.48 11.19 3.11
C LEU A 139 -5.65 11.14 4.11
N LEU A 140 -6.62 10.23 3.93
CA LEU A 140 -7.64 9.93 4.94
C LEU A 140 -7.01 9.44 6.26
N CYS A 141 -5.80 8.86 6.20
CA CYS A 141 -5.04 8.36 7.34
C CYS A 141 -3.84 9.27 7.71
N LYS A 142 -3.84 10.55 7.30
CA LYS A 142 -2.68 11.46 7.43
C LYS A 142 -2.06 11.60 8.83
N ASP A 143 -2.88 11.45 9.87
CA ASP A 143 -2.45 11.61 11.26
C ASP A 143 -2.10 10.26 11.94
N THR A 144 -2.21 9.12 11.24
CA THR A 144 -2.00 7.78 11.81
C THR A 144 -1.08 6.88 11.00
N LEU A 145 -1.05 7.00 9.67
CA LEU A 145 -0.28 6.14 8.80
C LEU A 145 1.23 6.31 9.02
N ARG A 146 1.94 5.19 9.19
CA ARG A 146 3.38 5.11 9.47
C ARG A 146 4.13 4.34 8.39
N PHE A 147 3.48 3.37 7.77
CA PHE A 147 4.06 2.50 6.75
C PHE A 147 3.15 2.50 5.52
N LEU A 148 3.74 2.80 4.37
CA LEU A 148 3.06 2.77 3.08
C LEU A 148 3.91 1.99 2.08
N TYR A 149 3.31 0.98 1.47
CA TYR A 149 3.89 0.26 0.33
C TYR A 149 2.88 0.25 -0.82
N ILE A 150 3.33 0.70 -1.99
CA ILE A 150 2.56 0.70 -3.23
C ILE A 150 3.39 0.02 -4.31
N ASP A 151 2.82 -0.97 -4.99
CA ASP A 151 3.46 -1.72 -6.06
C ASP A 151 2.51 -1.94 -7.25
N TYR A 152 2.80 -1.28 -8.36
CA TYR A 152 2.05 -1.39 -9.62
C TYR A 152 2.74 -2.26 -10.66
N THR A 153 3.71 -3.10 -10.28
CA THR A 153 4.55 -3.83 -11.23
C THR A 153 3.78 -4.74 -12.19
N ASN A 154 2.69 -5.35 -11.72
CA ASN A 154 1.85 -6.21 -12.55
C ASN A 154 0.67 -5.46 -13.18
N SER A 155 0.52 -4.16 -12.89
CA SER A 155 -0.64 -3.38 -13.28
C SER A 155 -0.71 -3.11 -14.78
N TRP A 156 -1.93 -3.06 -15.31
CA TRP A 156 -2.20 -2.54 -16.65
C TRP A 156 -1.87 -1.04 -16.81
N TRP A 157 -1.74 -0.30 -15.70
CA TRP A 157 -1.31 1.10 -15.73
C TRP A 157 0.04 1.28 -16.44
N GLU A 158 0.90 0.25 -16.53
CA GLU A 158 2.14 0.30 -17.31
C GLU A 158 1.93 0.86 -18.73
N TYR A 159 0.78 0.58 -19.35
CA TYR A 159 0.45 1.01 -20.71
C TYR A 159 -0.14 2.43 -20.81
N ASP A 160 -0.68 2.98 -19.72
CA ASP A 160 -1.36 4.30 -19.67
C ASP A 160 -0.77 5.22 -18.57
N MET A 161 0.48 4.97 -18.17
CA MET A 161 1.17 5.82 -17.20
C MET A 161 1.47 7.18 -17.81
N SER A 162 0.96 8.22 -17.15
CA SER A 162 1.29 9.62 -17.40
C SER A 162 1.71 10.30 -16.10
N LEU A 163 2.28 11.52 -16.18
CA LEU A 163 2.57 12.32 -14.99
C LEU A 163 1.33 12.53 -14.11
N ALA A 164 0.14 12.61 -14.72
CA ALA A 164 -1.12 12.80 -14.03
C ALA A 164 -1.51 11.60 -13.13
N ASN A 165 -0.91 10.42 -13.34
CA ASN A 165 -1.25 9.17 -12.66
C ASN A 165 -0.20 8.77 -11.60
N THR A 166 0.88 9.53 -11.45
CA THR A 166 1.92 9.30 -10.42
C THR A 166 1.41 9.59 -9.02
N VAL A 167 1.99 8.98 -7.98
CA VAL A 167 1.50 8.95 -6.58
C VAL A 167 1.21 10.32 -5.92
N GLY A 168 1.57 11.45 -6.55
CA GLY A 168 1.24 12.78 -6.05
C GLY A 168 2.05 13.16 -4.80
N SER A 169 1.59 14.16 -4.04
CA SER A 169 2.27 14.59 -2.81
C SER A 169 1.80 13.78 -1.61
N LEU A 170 2.76 13.31 -0.82
CA LEU A 170 2.54 12.61 0.45
C LEU A 170 3.01 13.47 1.65
N ALA A 171 3.30 14.75 1.43
CA ALA A 171 3.92 15.64 2.41
C ALA A 171 3.07 15.84 3.67
N ASP A 172 1.75 15.71 3.54
CA ASP A 172 0.79 15.86 4.63
C ASP A 172 0.67 14.63 5.54
N LEU A 173 1.31 13.50 5.20
CA LEU A 173 1.33 12.29 6.05
C LEU A 173 2.30 12.46 7.22
N LYS A 174 1.86 13.15 8.28
CA LYS A 174 2.68 13.62 9.42
C LYS A 174 3.39 12.54 10.21
N LYS A 175 2.95 11.27 10.11
CA LYS A 175 3.52 10.14 10.84
C LYS A 175 4.17 9.10 9.93
N LEU A 176 4.19 9.32 8.61
CA LEU A 176 4.79 8.37 7.69
C LEU A 176 6.28 8.27 7.96
N GLN A 177 6.72 7.07 8.31
CA GLN A 177 8.10 6.73 8.66
C GLN A 177 8.76 5.90 7.57
N LYS A 178 8.02 5.00 6.92
CA LYS A 178 8.55 4.17 5.83
C LYS A 178 7.65 4.26 4.61
N LEU A 179 8.28 4.52 3.48
CA LEU A 179 7.62 4.56 2.17
C LEU A 179 8.37 3.66 1.20
N ARG A 180 7.66 2.72 0.60
CA ARG A 180 8.15 1.90 -0.51
C ARG A 180 7.25 2.11 -1.72
N LEU A 181 7.87 2.45 -2.85
CA LEU A 181 7.18 2.64 -4.12
C LEU A 181 7.90 1.84 -5.21
N ASP A 182 7.15 1.31 -6.16
CA ASP A 182 7.74 0.82 -7.40
C ASP A 182 8.03 1.96 -8.40
N GLY A 183 8.82 1.67 -9.43
CA GLY A 183 9.23 2.65 -10.43
C GLY A 183 8.09 3.17 -11.30
N LEU A 184 7.00 2.42 -11.50
CA LEU A 184 5.82 2.92 -12.23
C LEU A 184 5.11 3.99 -11.40
N SER A 185 4.97 3.79 -10.08
CA SER A 185 4.39 4.80 -9.17
C SER A 185 5.11 6.16 -9.21
N LEU A 186 6.39 6.17 -9.61
CA LEU A 186 7.26 7.36 -9.75
C LEU A 186 7.51 7.77 -11.20
N PHE A 187 6.69 7.34 -12.16
CA PHE A 187 6.92 7.54 -13.59
C PHE A 187 7.24 8.99 -13.98
N ARG A 188 8.16 9.14 -14.94
CA ARG A 188 8.53 10.41 -15.57
C ARG A 188 8.66 10.26 -17.07
N GLU A 189 8.12 11.24 -17.79
CA GLU A 189 8.33 11.35 -19.23
C GLU A 189 9.81 11.70 -19.53
N PRO A 190 10.46 11.01 -20.49
CA PRO A 190 11.86 11.27 -20.85
C PRO A 190 12.10 12.66 -21.46
N THR A 191 11.06 13.26 -22.05
CA THR A 191 11.16 14.45 -22.89
C THR A 191 10.58 15.68 -22.19
N ARG A 192 11.43 16.35 -21.40
CA ARG A 192 11.39 17.80 -21.09
C ARG A 192 9.99 18.42 -20.98
N THR A 193 9.34 18.27 -19.84
CA THR A 193 8.72 19.40 -19.13
C THR A 193 8.65 19.07 -17.64
N ALA A 194 8.99 20.05 -16.81
CA ALA A 194 9.03 19.98 -15.35
C ALA A 194 7.62 19.94 -14.72
N GLY A 195 6.77 19.01 -15.18
CA GLY A 195 5.37 18.90 -14.75
C GLY A 195 5.13 17.91 -13.61
N GLY A 196 6.12 17.09 -13.26
CA GLY A 196 6.02 16.11 -12.18
C GLY A 196 6.52 16.67 -10.84
N LEU A 197 5.82 16.34 -9.76
CA LEU A 197 6.22 16.69 -8.39
C LEU A 197 7.50 15.94 -8.00
N ALA A 198 8.60 16.64 -7.72
CA ALA A 198 9.87 15.99 -7.43
C ALA A 198 9.77 15.08 -6.18
N ILE A 199 10.58 14.01 -6.08
CA ILE A 199 10.63 13.13 -4.89
C ILE A 199 10.77 13.95 -3.59
N CYS A 200 11.60 15.00 -3.61
CA CYS A 200 11.79 15.87 -2.44
C CYS A 200 10.56 16.73 -2.08
N GLU A 201 9.61 16.92 -2.99
CA GLU A 201 8.35 17.64 -2.75
C GLU A 201 7.20 16.68 -2.41
N MET A 202 7.34 15.42 -2.78
CA MET A 202 6.42 14.34 -2.43
C MET A 202 6.58 13.89 -0.97
N LEU A 203 7.81 13.72 -0.49
CA LEU A 203 8.07 13.09 0.80
C LEU A 203 7.67 13.98 2.00
N PRO A 204 7.10 13.40 3.08
CA PRO A 204 6.84 14.13 4.32
C PRO A 204 8.11 14.28 5.17
N ALA A 205 8.14 15.30 6.03
CA ALA A 205 9.27 15.56 6.93
C ALA A 205 9.53 14.43 7.97
N SER A 206 8.52 13.61 8.26
CA SER A 206 8.60 12.47 9.19
C SER A 206 9.31 11.24 8.63
N ILE A 207 9.62 11.22 7.33
CA ILE A 207 10.16 10.03 6.67
C ILE A 207 11.51 9.60 7.26
N MET A 208 11.64 8.30 7.53
CA MET A 208 12.84 7.66 8.08
C MET A 208 13.49 6.70 7.08
N GLU A 209 12.68 6.00 6.29
CA GLU A 209 13.14 5.03 5.28
C GLU A 209 12.37 5.24 3.97
N PHE A 210 13.09 5.39 2.87
CA PHE A 210 12.51 5.51 1.53
C PHE A 210 13.10 4.45 0.60
N GLU A 211 12.24 3.62 0.02
CA GLU A 211 12.62 2.55 -0.90
C GLU A 211 11.98 2.73 -2.27
N VAL A 212 12.78 2.53 -3.31
CA VAL A 212 12.29 2.44 -4.69
C VAL A 212 12.65 1.09 -5.30
N THR A 213 11.66 0.35 -5.78
CA THR A 213 11.84 -0.93 -6.48
C THR A 213 11.59 -0.79 -7.97
N ARG A 214 12.38 -1.47 -8.80
CA ARG A 214 12.29 -1.43 -10.28
C ARG A 214 12.24 -0.01 -10.85
N PRO A 215 13.14 0.90 -10.43
CA PRO A 215 13.13 2.28 -10.89
C PRO A 215 13.45 2.41 -12.40
N LYS A 216 12.88 3.42 -13.05
CA LYS A 216 13.30 3.85 -14.39
C LYS A 216 14.48 4.83 -14.27
N LEU A 217 15.43 4.83 -15.23
CA LEU A 217 16.58 5.75 -15.20
C LEU A 217 16.20 7.24 -15.12
N SER A 218 14.99 7.60 -15.54
CA SER A 218 14.47 8.96 -15.48
C SER A 218 14.39 9.55 -14.06
N ILE A 219 14.30 8.71 -13.01
CA ILE A 219 14.23 9.18 -11.61
C ILE A 219 15.62 9.38 -10.98
N LEU A 220 16.71 9.01 -11.66
CA LEU A 220 18.07 9.07 -11.11
C LEU A 220 18.42 10.48 -10.60
N ASN A 221 18.12 11.51 -11.39
CA ASN A 221 18.41 12.90 -11.00
C ASN A 221 17.63 13.34 -9.76
N GLU A 222 16.42 12.82 -9.53
CA GLU A 222 15.63 13.13 -8.34
C GLU A 222 16.18 12.45 -7.09
N LEU A 223 16.72 11.23 -7.23
CA LEU A 223 17.41 10.53 -6.15
C LEU A 223 18.75 11.21 -5.80
N LEU A 224 19.48 11.71 -6.80
CA LEU A 224 20.68 12.53 -6.59
C LEU A 224 20.35 13.86 -5.89
N GLU A 225 19.26 14.50 -6.30
CA GLU A 225 18.78 15.72 -5.64
C GLU A 225 18.35 15.43 -4.20
N LEU A 226 17.68 14.30 -3.95
CA LEU A 226 17.37 13.84 -2.59
C LEU A 226 18.64 13.71 -1.75
N ALA A 227 19.69 13.07 -2.24
CA ALA A 227 20.97 12.99 -1.52
C ALA A 227 21.53 14.38 -1.17
N ARG A 228 21.39 15.36 -2.07
CA ARG A 228 21.87 16.74 -1.87
C ARG A 228 21.11 17.49 -0.78
N VAL A 229 19.79 17.33 -0.70
CA VAL A 229 18.93 18.15 0.20
C VAL A 229 18.45 17.42 1.45
N ALA A 230 18.58 16.09 1.50
CA ALA A 230 17.91 15.28 2.51
C ALA A 230 18.30 15.63 3.94
N SER A 231 19.57 15.91 4.22
CA SER A 231 20.01 16.28 5.58
C SER A 231 19.37 17.57 6.10
N GLN A 232 18.90 18.45 5.21
CA GLN A 232 18.22 19.70 5.57
C GLN A 232 16.70 19.56 5.58
N ARG A 233 16.13 18.86 4.59
CA ARG A 233 14.68 18.75 4.40
C ARG A 233 14.04 17.59 5.17
N PHE A 234 14.78 16.51 5.38
CA PHE A 234 14.31 15.25 5.98
C PHE A 234 15.25 14.83 7.11
N PRO A 235 15.26 15.56 8.24
CA PRO A 235 16.20 15.30 9.33
C PRO A 235 16.03 13.91 9.99
N ALA A 236 14.87 13.27 9.80
CA ALA A 236 14.60 11.92 10.29
C ALA A 236 15.03 10.81 9.31
N LEU A 237 15.35 11.14 8.05
CA LEU A 237 15.69 10.16 7.03
C LEU A 237 17.04 9.51 7.36
N THR A 238 17.01 8.21 7.61
CA THR A 238 18.20 7.42 7.97
C THR A 238 18.59 6.43 6.89
N ARG A 239 17.66 6.01 6.03
CA ARG A 239 17.91 5.01 5.00
C ARG A 239 17.22 5.33 3.67
N VAL A 240 17.96 5.14 2.59
CA VAL A 240 17.42 5.09 1.22
C VAL A 240 17.85 3.79 0.57
N SER A 241 16.90 3.03 0.04
CA SER A 241 17.17 1.79 -0.69
C SER A 241 16.65 1.86 -2.12
N VAL A 242 17.42 1.31 -3.05
CA VAL A 242 17.01 1.21 -4.45
C VAL A 242 17.29 -0.20 -4.95
N ALA A 243 16.28 -0.86 -5.50
CA ALA A 243 16.38 -2.22 -6.03
C ALA A 243 16.06 -2.22 -7.53
N GLY A 244 16.98 -2.69 -8.37
CA GLY A 244 16.73 -2.88 -9.81
C GLY A 244 17.47 -1.96 -10.77
N PHE A 245 18.28 -1.01 -10.29
CA PHE A 245 19.27 -0.34 -11.14
C PHE A 245 20.49 -1.23 -11.41
N GLU A 246 21.17 -0.97 -12.52
CA GLU A 246 22.48 -1.53 -12.85
C GLU A 246 23.56 -1.07 -11.86
N GLN A 247 24.65 -1.84 -11.76
CA GLN A 247 25.73 -1.60 -10.80
C GLN A 247 26.33 -0.19 -10.92
N ASP A 248 26.65 0.26 -12.13
CA ASP A 248 27.25 1.58 -12.37
C ASP A 248 26.34 2.72 -11.86
N THR A 249 25.01 2.57 -12.03
CA THR A 249 24.04 3.55 -11.53
C THR A 249 23.94 3.53 -10.01
N ASN A 250 23.98 2.33 -9.40
CA ASN A 250 24.01 2.18 -7.95
C ASN A 250 25.28 2.77 -7.33
N ASP A 251 26.42 2.69 -8.01
CA ASP A 251 27.68 3.25 -7.52
C ASP A 251 27.65 4.78 -7.51
N VAL A 252 27.03 5.40 -8.52
CA VAL A 252 26.78 6.86 -8.55
C VAL A 252 25.90 7.30 -7.37
N LEU A 253 24.81 6.59 -7.10
CA LEU A 253 23.94 6.88 -5.95
C LEU A 253 24.67 6.67 -4.61
N ARG A 254 25.42 5.57 -4.48
CA ARG A 254 26.22 5.27 -3.28
C ARG A 254 27.23 6.39 -3.02
N GLN A 255 27.91 6.88 -4.04
CA GLN A 255 28.83 8.01 -3.92
C GLN A 255 28.11 9.28 -3.45
N ALA A 256 26.94 9.60 -4.01
CA ALA A 256 26.17 10.76 -3.61
C ALA A 256 25.72 10.69 -2.13
N PHE A 257 25.16 9.55 -1.71
CA PHE A 257 24.72 9.37 -0.32
C PHE A 257 25.87 9.22 0.68
N SER A 258 27.08 8.81 0.26
CA SER A 258 28.26 8.73 1.13
C SER A 258 28.69 10.09 1.72
N GLN A 259 28.26 11.19 1.10
CA GLN A 259 28.49 12.55 1.58
C GLN A 259 27.47 12.99 2.65
N THR A 260 26.54 12.11 3.02
CA THR A 260 25.46 12.33 3.96
C THR A 260 25.57 11.39 5.16
N LYS A 261 24.68 11.54 6.16
CA LYS A 261 24.54 10.57 7.26
C LYS A 261 23.53 9.45 6.96
N ILE A 262 23.02 9.40 5.73
CA ILE A 262 21.95 8.50 5.31
C ILE A 262 22.58 7.22 4.78
N GLU A 263 22.14 6.08 5.29
CA GLU A 263 22.52 4.77 4.79
C GLU A 263 21.92 4.56 3.40
N PHE A 264 22.76 4.27 2.40
CA PHE A 264 22.32 3.83 1.08
C PHE A 264 22.59 2.34 0.90
N SER A 265 21.56 1.58 0.49
CA SER A 265 21.67 0.16 0.22
C SER A 265 21.04 -0.21 -1.13
N VAL A 266 21.68 -1.13 -1.85
CA VAL A 266 21.07 -1.75 -3.04
C VAL A 266 20.14 -2.85 -2.55
N GLY A 267 18.84 -2.69 -2.77
CA GLY A 267 17.83 -3.67 -2.37
C GLY A 267 17.85 -4.90 -3.26
N ASN A 268 17.39 -6.03 -2.74
CA ASN A 268 17.24 -7.26 -3.51
C ASN A 268 15.80 -7.36 -4.04
N LEU A 269 15.63 -7.48 -5.36
CA LEU A 269 14.31 -7.67 -5.99
C LEU A 269 13.71 -9.05 -5.64
N GLY A 270 14.54 -10.02 -5.26
CA GLY A 270 14.15 -11.41 -4.99
C GLY A 270 13.89 -11.75 -3.52
N GLU A 271 14.09 -10.80 -2.60
CA GLU A 271 13.45 -10.95 -1.29
C GLU A 271 11.98 -10.58 -1.46
N GLU A 272 11.14 -11.58 -1.73
CA GLU A 272 9.81 -11.60 -1.13
C GLU A 272 10.03 -11.33 0.35
N TYR A 273 10.02 -10.04 0.73
CA TYR A 273 10.09 -9.64 2.12
C TYR A 273 8.98 -10.42 2.79
N THR A 274 9.38 -11.41 3.56
CA THR A 274 8.54 -12.48 4.06
C THR A 274 7.61 -11.85 5.09
N ARG A 275 6.57 -11.15 4.62
CA ARG A 275 5.53 -10.41 5.35
C ARG A 275 5.97 -10.02 6.76
N LYS A 276 7.14 -9.38 6.89
CA LYS A 276 7.65 -8.99 8.21
C LYS A 276 6.78 -7.83 8.63
N LEU A 277 5.84 -8.17 9.50
CA LEU A 277 4.93 -7.28 10.21
C LEU A 277 5.64 -5.95 10.46
N TRP A 278 5.22 -4.90 9.75
CA TRP A 278 5.75 -3.54 9.90
C TRP A 278 5.59 -3.02 11.34
N LEU A 279 4.72 -3.68 12.13
CA LEU A 279 4.36 -3.36 13.50
C LEU A 279 4.83 -4.40 14.55
N THR A 280 5.84 -5.23 14.24
CA THR A 280 6.45 -6.12 15.26
C THR A 280 7.35 -5.39 16.24
#